data_AF-A0A4R2JBV5-F1
#
_entry.id   AF-A0A4R2JBV5-F1
#
_cell.length_a   1.000
_cell.length_b   1.000
_cell.length_c   1.000
_cell.angle_alpha   90.00
_cell.angle_beta   90.00
_cell.angle_gamma   90.00
#
_symmetry.space_group_name_H-M   'P 1'
#
loop_
_entity.id
_entity.type
_entity.pdbx_description
1 polymer ?
#
loop_
_entity_poly.entity_id
_entity_poly.type
_entity_poly.pdbx_seq_one_letter_code
_entity_poly.pdbx_strand_id
1 'polypeptide(L)'
;MEMDTTDLIARARAGDHNAFRDLVQGHSHELQVHCYRILGSLQDAEDALQETLVSAWRNLGGFGQRSSLRTWLYQIATNRCLSMLRADSRRPRAVPPLPEATLPEPTGAGNAPPPAMVEYRGIESAQRVFTAVSFFPAAPTAWYPPAPTS
;
A
#
# COMPACT_ATOMS: atom_id res chain seq x y z
N MET A 1 -22.17 -16.42 12.83
CA MET A 1 -21.93 -17.40 11.76
C MET A 1 -20.43 -17.43 11.57
N GLU A 2 -19.77 -18.46 12.12
CA GLU A 2 -18.33 -18.63 11.99
C GLU A 2 -18.05 -19.06 10.55
N MET A 3 -17.60 -18.14 9.71
CA MET A 3 -17.34 -18.40 8.31
C MET A 3 -15.94 -18.99 8.18
N ASP A 4 -15.85 -20.23 7.68
CA ASP A 4 -14.58 -20.93 7.51
C ASP A 4 -13.67 -20.14 6.54
N THR A 5 -12.44 -19.88 6.95
CA THR A 5 -11.43 -19.22 6.12
C THR A 5 -11.25 -19.94 4.79
N THR A 6 -11.41 -21.27 4.75
CA THR A 6 -11.32 -22.07 3.53
C THR A 6 -12.44 -21.74 2.54
N ASP A 7 -13.67 -21.57 3.03
CA ASP A 7 -14.82 -21.18 2.19
C ASP A 7 -14.64 -19.75 1.65
N LEU A 8 -14.17 -18.82 2.50
CA LEU A 8 -13.84 -17.47 2.07
C LEU A 8 -12.76 -17.44 0.98
N ILE A 9 -11.71 -18.28 1.10
CA ILE A 9 -10.68 -18.43 0.06
C ILE A 9 -11.30 -18.95 -1.25
N ALA A 10 -12.17 -19.96 -1.19
CA ALA A 10 -12.78 -20.54 -2.38
C ALA A 10 -13.68 -19.51 -3.11
N ARG A 11 -14.51 -18.78 -2.37
CA ARG A 11 -15.37 -17.73 -2.90
C ARG A 11 -14.58 -16.56 -3.47
N ALA A 12 -13.55 -16.12 -2.76
CA ALA A 12 -12.66 -15.06 -3.23
C ALA A 12 -11.94 -15.44 -4.53
N ARG A 13 -11.52 -16.70 -4.68
CA ARG A 13 -10.96 -17.21 -5.96
C ARG A 13 -11.97 -17.23 -7.10
N ALA A 14 -13.26 -17.41 -6.80
CA ALA A 14 -14.33 -17.33 -7.78
C ALA A 14 -14.69 -15.88 -8.17
N GLY A 15 -14.02 -14.88 -7.60
CA GLY A 15 -14.25 -13.46 -7.88
C GLY A 15 -15.20 -12.77 -6.90
N ASP A 16 -15.57 -13.40 -5.78
CA ASP A 16 -16.35 -12.75 -4.73
C ASP A 16 -15.48 -11.75 -3.95
N HIS A 17 -15.71 -10.46 -4.22
CA HIS A 17 -14.96 -9.37 -3.61
C HIS A 17 -15.27 -9.21 -2.12
N ASN A 18 -16.49 -9.56 -1.68
CA ASN A 18 -16.86 -9.48 -0.27
C ASN A 18 -16.15 -10.58 0.51
N ALA A 19 -16.08 -11.79 -0.04
CA ALA A 19 -15.34 -12.89 0.58
C ALA A 19 -13.85 -12.54 0.77
N PHE A 20 -13.22 -11.88 -0.22
CA PHE A 20 -11.84 -11.41 -0.05
C PHE A 20 -11.70 -10.30 0.97
N ARG A 21 -12.64 -9.34 0.99
CA ARG A 21 -12.65 -8.28 2.01
C ARG A 21 -12.69 -8.89 3.41
N ASP A 22 -13.63 -9.80 3.66
CA ASP A 22 -13.78 -10.46 4.97
C ASP A 22 -12.51 -11.20 5.38
N LEU A 23 -11.85 -11.84 4.39
CA LEU A 23 -10.60 -12.56 4.56
C LEU A 23 -9.41 -11.66 4.94
N VAL A 24 -9.31 -10.45 4.39
CA VAL A 24 -8.18 -9.53 4.66
C VAL A 24 -8.46 -8.49 5.74
N GLN A 25 -9.73 -8.25 6.09
CA GLN A 25 -10.14 -7.21 7.03
C GLN A 25 -9.45 -7.38 8.39
N GLY A 26 -9.39 -8.61 8.92
CA GLY A 26 -8.71 -8.90 10.18
C GLY A 26 -7.20 -8.68 10.17
N HIS A 27 -6.57 -8.62 8.99
CA HIS A 27 -5.12 -8.46 8.84
C HIS A 27 -4.72 -7.04 8.43
N SER A 28 -5.66 -6.23 7.93
CA SER A 28 -5.35 -4.95 7.28
C SER A 28 -4.64 -3.97 8.23
N HIS A 29 -5.10 -3.86 9.48
CA HIS A 29 -4.47 -2.97 10.46
C HIS A 29 -3.05 -3.42 10.83
N GLU A 30 -2.86 -4.71 11.11
CA GLU A 30 -1.52 -5.23 11.48
C GLU A 30 -0.53 -5.12 10.31
N LEU A 31 -0.99 -5.32 9.08
CA LEU A 31 -0.18 -5.13 7.87
C LEU A 31 0.20 -3.66 7.66
N GLN A 32 -0.70 -2.71 7.92
CA GLN A 32 -0.39 -1.29 7.86
C GLN A 32 0.71 -0.93 8.87
N VAL A 33 0.57 -1.38 10.11
CA VAL A 33 1.59 -1.17 11.17
C VAL A 33 2.93 -1.82 10.78
N HIS A 34 2.90 -3.00 10.16
CA HIS A 34 4.09 -3.66 9.64
C HIS A 34 4.78 -2.84 8.55
N CYS A 35 4.02 -2.34 7.57
CA CYS A 35 4.56 -1.48 6.51
C CYS A 35 5.14 -0.18 7.08
N TYR A 36 4.45 0.42 8.06
CA TYR A 36 4.92 1.63 8.75
C TYR A 36 6.25 1.42 9.46
N ARG A 37 6.47 0.26 10.10
CA ARG A 37 7.75 -0.07 10.75
C ARG A 37 8.92 -0.16 9.77
N ILE A 38 8.66 -0.53 8.51
CA ILE A 38 9.68 -0.67 7.48
C ILE A 38 9.92 0.66 6.75
N LEU A 39 8.86 1.41 6.46
CA LEU A 39 8.90 2.60 5.62
C LEU A 39 9.06 3.90 6.41
N GLY A 40 8.66 3.93 7.68
CA GLY A 40 8.76 5.11 8.54
C GLY A 40 7.79 6.25 8.20
N SER A 41 6.87 6.04 7.25
CA SER A 41 5.92 7.02 6.73
C SER A 41 4.53 6.40 6.68
N LEU A 42 3.53 7.10 7.22
CA LEU A 42 2.13 6.62 7.23
C LEU A 42 1.57 6.54 5.81
N GLN A 43 1.85 7.55 4.97
CA GLN A 43 1.40 7.60 3.59
C GLN A 43 1.97 6.41 2.79
N ASP A 44 3.28 6.19 2.87
CA ASP A 44 3.91 5.09 2.15
C ASP A 44 3.43 3.72 2.68
N ALA A 45 3.11 3.62 3.97
CA ALA A 45 2.55 2.42 4.55
C ALA A 45 1.13 2.13 4.05
N GLU A 46 0.29 3.14 3.89
CA GLU A 46 -1.05 3.01 3.30
C GLU A 46 -0.97 2.58 1.84
N ASP A 47 -0.08 3.19 1.06
CA ASP A 47 0.13 2.85 -0.34
C ASP A 47 0.67 1.41 -0.48
N ALA A 48 1.64 1.03 0.35
CA ALA A 48 2.16 -0.34 0.41
C ALA A 48 1.08 -1.37 0.79
N LEU A 49 0.19 -1.04 1.73
CA LEU A 49 -0.93 -1.89 2.10
C LEU A 49 -1.87 -2.10 0.92
N GLN A 50 -2.25 -1.03 0.22
CA GLN A 50 -3.12 -1.12 -0.95
C GLN A 50 -2.51 -1.99 -2.05
N GLU A 51 -1.24 -1.77 -2.40
CA GLU A 51 -0.53 -2.61 -3.36
C GLU A 51 -0.46 -4.08 -2.91
N THR A 52 -0.29 -4.31 -1.61
CA THR A 52 -0.30 -5.65 -1.03
C THR A 52 -1.63 -6.34 -1.24
N LEU A 53 -2.75 -5.67 -0.95
CA LEU A 53 -4.10 -6.24 -1.13
C LEU A 53 -4.41 -6.52 -2.60
N VAL A 54 -4.05 -5.60 -3.50
CA VAL A 54 -4.20 -5.81 -4.96
C VAL A 54 -3.35 -6.98 -5.45
N SER A 55 -2.11 -7.07 -4.97
CA SER A 55 -1.21 -8.17 -5.29
C SER A 55 -1.73 -9.49 -4.72
N ALA A 56 -2.29 -9.50 -3.52
CA ALA A 56 -2.89 -10.68 -2.91
C ALA A 56 -4.09 -11.16 -3.72
N TRP A 57 -5.03 -10.27 -4.09
CA TRP A 57 -6.17 -10.62 -4.94
C TRP A 57 -5.73 -11.31 -6.25
N ARG A 58 -4.78 -10.72 -6.97
CA ARG A 58 -4.26 -11.27 -8.24
C ARG A 58 -3.59 -12.64 -8.08
N ASN A 59 -2.96 -12.90 -6.95
CA ASN A 59 -2.20 -14.13 -6.71
C ASN A 59 -2.96 -15.18 -5.89
N LEU A 60 -4.18 -14.87 -5.43
CA LEU A 60 -4.96 -15.75 -4.56
C LEU A 60 -5.31 -17.09 -5.24
N GLY A 61 -5.45 -17.11 -6.56
CA GLY A 61 -5.63 -18.33 -7.36
C GLY A 61 -4.47 -19.32 -7.22
N GLY A 62 -3.23 -18.82 -7.06
CA GLY A 62 -2.03 -19.64 -6.88
C GLY A 62 -1.67 -19.95 -5.41
N PHE A 63 -2.43 -19.43 -4.44
CA PHE A 63 -2.14 -19.61 -3.03
C PHE A 63 -2.42 -21.05 -2.55
N GLY A 64 -1.46 -21.97 -2.68
CA GLY A 64 -1.65 -23.39 -2.36
C GLY A 64 -1.79 -23.76 -0.86
N GLN A 65 -2.11 -22.81 0.04
CA GLN A 65 -2.28 -23.02 1.49
C GLN A 65 -1.10 -23.76 2.19
N ARG A 66 0.08 -23.79 1.57
CA ARG A 66 1.31 -24.37 2.16
C ARG A 66 1.85 -23.56 3.34
N SER A 67 1.36 -22.32 3.50
CA SER A 67 1.58 -21.44 4.63
C SER A 67 0.24 -20.84 5.05
N SER A 68 0.17 -20.29 6.27
CA SER A 68 -1.02 -19.56 6.70
C SER A 68 -1.23 -18.32 5.83
N LEU A 69 -2.48 -17.91 5.67
CA LEU A 69 -2.85 -16.69 4.96
C LEU A 69 -2.09 -15.48 5.50
N ARG A 70 -2.00 -15.36 6.83
CA ARG A 70 -1.24 -14.31 7.51
C ARG A 70 0.20 -14.28 7.02
N THR A 71 0.92 -15.40 7.10
CA THR A 71 2.33 -15.46 6.67
C THR A 71 2.49 -15.05 5.20
N TRP A 72 1.58 -15.52 4.34
CA TRP A 72 1.60 -15.17 2.92
C TRP A 72 1.37 -13.67 2.68
N LEU A 73 0.40 -13.04 3.35
CA LEU A 73 0.16 -11.60 3.26
C LEU A 73 1.36 -10.77 3.74
N TYR A 74 1.99 -11.17 4.86
CA TYR A 74 3.19 -10.50 5.38
C TYR A 74 4.39 -10.62 4.45
N GLN A 75 4.53 -11.74 3.73
CA GLN A 75 5.57 -11.88 2.71
C GLN A 75 5.36 -10.91 1.55
N ILE A 76 4.12 -10.78 1.05
CA ILE A 76 3.79 -9.81 0.00
C ILE A 76 4.07 -8.39 0.49
N ALA A 77 3.59 -8.03 1.68
CA ALA A 77 3.79 -6.69 2.27
C ALA A 77 5.26 -6.33 2.42
N THR A 78 6.07 -7.26 2.94
CA THR A 78 7.52 -7.06 3.09
C THR A 78 8.19 -6.84 1.74
N ASN A 79 7.84 -7.66 0.74
CA ASN A 79 8.38 -7.51 -0.61
C ASN A 79 8.00 -6.16 -1.23
N ARG A 80 6.78 -5.64 -0.99
CA ARG A 80 6.35 -4.31 -1.43
C ARG A 80 7.14 -3.20 -0.76
N CYS A 81 7.24 -3.21 0.57
CA CYS A 81 8.00 -2.21 1.32
C CYS A 81 9.46 -2.15 0.88
N LEU A 82 10.11 -3.31 0.75
CA LEU A 82 11.50 -3.39 0.28
C LEU A 82 11.64 -2.92 -1.18
N SER A 83 10.63 -3.10 -2.02
CA SER A 83 10.65 -2.60 -3.40
C SER A 83 10.55 -1.07 -3.44
N MET A 84 9.71 -0.47 -2.59
CA MET A 84 9.60 0.98 -2.44
C MET A 84 10.89 1.61 -1.94
N LEU A 85 11.51 1.06 -0.89
CA LEU A 85 12.81 1.53 -0.38
C LEU A 85 13.92 1.52 -1.45
N ARG A 86 13.95 0.47 -2.28
CA ARG A 86 14.89 0.38 -3.41
C ARG A 86 14.58 1.39 -4.51
N ALA A 87 13.31 1.70 -4.76
CA ALA A 87 12.92 2.71 -5.74
C ALA A 87 13.33 4.11 -5.26
N ASP A 88 13.07 4.43 -4.00
CA ASP A 88 13.42 5.73 -3.41
C ASP A 88 14.93 5.96 -3.36
N SER A 89 15.72 4.95 -2.97
CA SER A 89 17.18 5.01 -2.95
C SER A 89 17.82 5.29 -4.32
N ARG A 90 17.12 4.97 -5.42
CA ARG A 90 17.60 5.19 -6.79
C ARG A 90 17.17 6.53 -7.37
N ARG A 91 16.27 7.25 -6.70
CA ARG A 91 15.88 8.60 -7.10
C ARG A 91 16.98 9.55 -6.63
N PRO A 92 17.62 10.33 -7.53
CA PRO A 92 18.51 11.41 -7.08
C PRO A 92 17.68 12.29 -6.16
N ARG A 93 18.11 12.47 -4.92
CA ARG A 93 17.44 13.37 -3.97
C ARG A 93 17.41 14.74 -4.65
N ALA A 94 16.24 15.13 -5.14
CA ALA A 94 16.03 16.48 -5.62
C ALA A 94 16.22 17.37 -4.40
N VAL A 95 17.43 17.92 -4.25
CA VAL A 95 17.68 18.99 -3.30
C VAL A 95 16.75 20.11 -3.78
N PRO A 96 15.72 20.49 -2.99
CA PRO A 96 14.94 21.66 -3.34
C PRO A 96 15.94 22.79 -3.58
N PRO A 97 15.79 23.61 -4.65
CA PRO A 97 16.64 24.78 -4.80
C PRO A 97 16.63 25.50 -3.47
N LEU A 98 17.82 25.68 -2.89
CA LEU A 98 17.97 26.44 -1.65
C LEU A 98 17.17 27.73 -1.88
N PRO A 99 16.24 28.11 -0.98
CA PRO A 99 15.64 29.42 -1.08
C PRO A 99 16.81 30.39 -1.14
N GLU A 100 16.86 31.19 -2.22
CA GLU A 100 17.81 32.29 -2.38
C GLU A 100 17.88 32.95 -1.02
N ALA A 101 19.05 32.90 -0.38
CA ALA A 101 19.24 33.47 0.92
C ALA A 101 19.17 34.99 0.73
N THR A 102 17.95 35.55 0.69
CA THR A 102 17.73 36.94 1.07
C THR A 102 18.15 36.99 2.53
N LEU A 103 19.41 37.35 2.74
CA LEU A 103 19.95 37.72 4.03
C LEU A 103 18.94 38.69 4.66
N PRO A 104 18.31 38.36 5.79
CA PRO A 104 17.50 39.34 6.48
C PRO A 104 18.44 40.46 6.93
N GLU A 105 18.16 41.69 6.46
CA GLU A 105 18.67 42.92 7.05
C GLU A 105 18.56 42.81 8.58
N PRO A 106 19.63 43.09 9.35
CA PRO A 106 19.62 42.92 10.80
C PRO A 106 18.71 43.95 11.44
N THR A 107 17.41 43.65 11.52
CA THR A 107 16.43 44.46 12.24
C THR A 107 15.91 43.64 13.41
N GLY A 108 16.13 44.18 14.60
CA GLY A 108 15.98 43.47 15.87
C GLY A 108 14.55 43.22 16.31
N ALA A 109 14.47 42.45 17.39
CA ALA A 109 13.37 42.28 18.34
C ALA A 109 12.10 41.54 17.85
N GLY A 110 11.99 40.29 18.32
CA GLY A 110 10.89 39.89 19.19
C GLY A 110 9.50 39.71 18.59
N ASN A 111 9.22 38.53 18.03
CA ASN A 111 8.07 37.68 18.42
C ASN A 111 8.12 36.39 17.61
N ALA A 112 8.51 35.28 18.24
CA ALA A 112 8.24 33.96 17.67
C ALA A 112 6.83 33.55 18.14
N PRO A 113 5.83 33.42 17.26
CA PRO A 113 4.60 32.74 17.65
C PRO A 113 4.94 31.27 17.98
N PRO A 114 4.33 30.68 19.03
CA PRO A 114 4.53 29.27 19.35
C PRO A 114 4.05 28.39 18.19
N PRO A 115 4.63 27.19 17.97
CA PRO A 115 4.12 26.23 17.01
C PRO A 115 2.78 25.65 17.51
N ALA A 116 1.70 26.41 17.31
CA ALA A 116 0.35 25.93 17.49
C ALA A 116 -0.03 25.09 16.26
N MET A 117 -0.39 23.83 16.51
CA MET A 117 -1.11 22.92 15.62
C MET A 117 -0.46 22.64 14.27
N VAL A 118 0.13 21.45 14.14
CA VAL A 118 0.01 20.72 12.87
C VAL A 118 -1.49 20.58 12.63
N GLU A 119 -1.99 21.36 11.67
CA GLU A 119 -3.34 21.27 11.16
C GLU A 119 -3.50 19.84 10.58
N TYR A 120 -4.04 18.92 11.38
CA TYR A 120 -4.54 17.63 10.92
C TYR A 120 -5.75 17.90 10.02
N ARG A 121 -5.48 18.32 8.78
CA ARG A 121 -6.50 18.50 7.76
C ARG A 121 -6.51 17.25 6.87
N GLY A 122 -7.59 16.48 6.98
CA GLY A 122 -8.02 15.49 6.00
C GLY A 122 -7.86 14.04 6.47
N ILE A 123 -8.52 13.64 7.53
CA ILE A 123 -9.68 12.73 7.45
C ILE A 123 -10.41 12.80 6.08
N GLU A 124 -9.99 11.98 5.10
CA GLU A 124 -10.83 11.38 4.02
C GLU A 124 -9.96 10.74 2.90
N SER A 125 -9.62 9.45 3.02
CA SER A 125 -9.12 8.69 1.85
C SER A 125 -9.36 7.18 1.90
N ALA A 126 -9.75 6.59 3.04
CA ALA A 126 -10.05 5.15 3.11
C ALA A 126 -11.22 4.70 2.19
N GLN A 127 -12.12 5.61 1.78
CA GLN A 127 -13.21 5.30 0.84
C GLN A 127 -12.82 5.42 -0.64
N ARG A 128 -11.72 6.09 -0.98
CA ARG A 128 -11.44 6.50 -2.38
C ARG A 128 -10.72 5.43 -3.21
N VAL A 129 -9.95 4.55 -2.57
CA VAL A 129 -9.23 3.48 -3.26
C VAL A 129 -10.16 2.30 -3.58
N PHE A 130 -11.12 2.00 -2.69
CA PHE A 130 -12.14 0.98 -2.95
C PHE A 130 -13.07 1.36 -4.11
N THR A 131 -13.34 2.66 -4.28
CA THR A 131 -14.17 3.15 -5.39
C THR A 131 -13.42 3.08 -6.73
N ALA A 132 -12.11 3.28 -6.75
CA ALA A 132 -11.30 3.21 -7.99
C ALA A 132 -11.14 1.78 -8.53
N VAL A 133 -11.11 0.76 -7.67
CA VAL A 133 -11.08 -0.66 -8.09
C VAL A 133 -12.42 -1.11 -8.68
N SER A 134 -13.51 -0.39 -8.39
CA SER A 134 -14.85 -0.69 -8.90
C SER A 134 -15.07 -0.26 -10.35
N PHE A 135 -14.11 0.41 -11.00
CA PHE A 135 -14.23 0.90 -12.38
C PHE A 135 -13.27 0.22 -13.38
N PHE A 136 -12.59 -0.86 -13.01
CA PHE A 136 -11.69 -1.54 -13.95
C PHE A 136 -12.47 -2.63 -14.71
N PRO A 137 -12.84 -2.42 -15.99
CA PRO A 137 -13.35 -3.51 -16.80
C PRO A 137 -12.23 -4.52 -17.02
N ALA A 138 -12.55 -5.79 -16.79
CA ALA A 138 -11.71 -6.90 -17.16
C ALA A 138 -11.30 -6.78 -18.64
N ALA A 139 -9.99 -6.81 -18.90
CA ALA A 139 -9.46 -7.03 -20.24
C ALA A 139 -8.30 -8.05 -20.16
N PRO A 140 -8.09 -8.83 -21.23
CA PRO A 140 -7.80 -10.24 -21.12
C PRO A 140 -6.30 -10.58 -21.11
N THR A 141 -6.05 -11.80 -20.67
CA THR A 141 -4.83 -12.60 -20.84
C THR A 141 -4.07 -12.33 -22.14
N ALA A 142 -2.94 -11.63 -22.05
CA ALA A 142 -1.90 -11.63 -23.08
C ALA A 142 -0.55 -11.18 -22.49
N TRP A 143 0.00 -11.99 -21.59
CA TRP A 143 1.44 -11.99 -21.34
C TRP A 143 1.94 -13.44 -21.27
N TYR A 144 1.92 -14.09 -22.43
CA TYR A 144 2.72 -15.29 -22.68
C TYR A 144 3.16 -15.26 -24.15
N PRO A 145 4.45 -15.13 -24.47
CA PRO A 145 4.94 -15.35 -25.82
C PRO A 145 4.86 -16.87 -26.14
N PRO A 146 4.48 -17.28 -27.36
CA PRO A 146 4.57 -18.69 -27.74
C PRO A 146 6.04 -19.13 -27.82
N ALA A 147 6.32 -20.32 -27.31
CA ALA A 147 7.62 -20.98 -27.45
C ALA A 147 7.93 -21.28 -28.93
N PRO A 148 9.18 -21.17 -29.39
CA PRO A 148 9.54 -21.54 -30.75
C PRO A 148 9.45 -23.07 -30.92
N THR A 149 8.61 -23.52 -31.83
CA THR A 149 8.60 -24.91 -32.32
C THR A 149 9.80 -25.12 -33.24
N SER A 150 10.60 -26.16 -33.00
CA SER A 150 11.53 -26.73 -33.99
C SER A 150 10.80 -27.60 -35.01
#